data_AF-A0A7J8X2E9-F1
#
_entry.id   AF-A0A7J8X2E9-F1
#
_cell.length_a   1.000
_cell.length_b   1.000
_cell.length_c   1.000
_cell.angle_alpha   90.00
_cell.angle_beta   90.00
_cell.angle_gamma   90.00
#
_symmetry.space_group_name_H-M   'P 1'
#
loop_
_entity.id
_entity.type
_entity.pdbx_description
1 polymer ?
#
loop_
_entity_poly.entity_id
_entity_poly.type
_entity_poly.pdbx_seq_one_letter_code
_entity_poly.pdbx_strand_id
1 'polypeptide(L)'
;HPLDSLTPNEFIRVQAIVNQSHPTSTTNFTFQYIGLNEPDKQAVLSWLQNHPTTIPPPRQAFVVARINHQTHELIVDFSRDDIVSDRIHHGFGYPSLTFQEQIDADQLVFNHAPFLAALNKRGLKVEQVVCGSFTVGWFGETKQNGRVVKIMCYYLDGTVNLYMRPIEAITVTVDLDAMNIIHFQDRLVVPVPKAAGTDYRESKQKPPFGPELKGITVVQPDGPSFTIDGSRVRWANWDFHLSFDARVGPIVSLASIYDT
;
A
#
# COMPACT_ATOMS: atom_id res chain seq x y z
N HIS A 1 8.10 10.69 -20.99
CA HIS A 1 9.35 9.91 -20.91
C HIS A 1 9.00 8.44 -20.64
N PRO A 2 9.73 7.44 -21.18
CA PRO A 2 9.35 6.02 -21.03
C PRO A 2 9.35 5.50 -19.59
N LEU A 3 10.14 6.11 -18.72
CA LEU A 3 10.23 5.77 -17.29
C LEU A 3 9.24 6.56 -16.40
N ASP A 4 8.41 7.43 -16.98
CA ASP A 4 7.42 8.19 -16.20
C ASP A 4 6.45 7.23 -15.51
N SER A 5 6.06 7.56 -14.28
CA SER A 5 4.93 6.91 -13.58
C SER A 5 3.71 6.82 -14.48
N LEU A 6 2.88 5.81 -14.26
CA LEU A 6 1.58 5.73 -14.93
C LEU A 6 0.75 6.96 -14.60
N THR A 7 0.13 7.53 -15.63
CA THR A 7 -0.77 8.67 -15.50
C THR A 7 -2.16 8.22 -15.02
N PRO A 8 -3.00 9.13 -14.49
CA PRO A 8 -4.39 8.81 -14.14
C PRO A 8 -5.17 8.18 -15.30
N ASN A 9 -4.98 8.67 -16.53
CA ASN A 9 -5.63 8.11 -17.72
C ASN A 9 -5.16 6.69 -18.02
N GLU A 10 -3.90 6.37 -17.75
CA GLU A 10 -3.36 5.02 -17.94
C GLU A 10 -3.91 4.04 -16.92
N PHE A 11 -4.11 4.45 -15.66
CA PHE A 11 -4.84 3.61 -14.69
C PHE A 11 -6.27 3.33 -15.13
N ILE A 12 -6.98 4.34 -15.65
CA ILE A 12 -8.35 4.17 -16.18
C ILE A 12 -8.33 3.20 -17.38
N ARG A 13 -7.35 3.31 -18.28
CA ARG A 13 -7.20 2.39 -19.42
C ARG A 13 -6.89 0.97 -18.97
N VAL A 14 -6.00 0.77 -18.00
CA VAL A 14 -5.74 -0.55 -17.40
C VAL A 14 -7.04 -1.15 -16.86
N GLN A 15 -7.82 -0.38 -16.10
CA GLN A 15 -9.09 -0.84 -15.55
C GLN A 15 -10.06 -1.26 -16.67
N ALA A 16 -10.19 -0.46 -17.72
CA ALA A 16 -11.07 -0.74 -18.85
C ALA A 16 -10.66 -2.02 -19.60
N ILE A 17 -9.37 -2.15 -19.93
CA ILE A 17 -8.83 -3.31 -20.66
C ILE A 17 -9.00 -4.60 -19.84
N VAL A 18 -8.65 -4.58 -18.56
CA VAL A 18 -8.78 -5.78 -17.70
C VAL A 18 -10.25 -6.15 -17.49
N ASN A 19 -11.13 -5.17 -17.30
CA ASN A 19 -12.58 -5.43 -17.18
C ASN A 19 -13.20 -5.96 -18.48
N GLN A 20 -12.66 -5.59 -19.65
CA GLN A 20 -13.12 -6.13 -20.92
C GLN A 20 -12.77 -7.61 -21.07
N SER A 21 -11.55 -8.00 -20.68
CA SER A 21 -11.09 -9.39 -20.71
C SER A 21 -11.69 -10.25 -19.58
N HIS A 22 -11.99 -9.64 -18.44
CA HIS A 22 -12.60 -10.27 -17.27
C HIS A 22 -13.79 -9.44 -16.78
N PRO A 23 -14.98 -9.58 -17.40
CA PRO A 23 -16.15 -8.78 -17.04
C PRO A 23 -16.54 -8.99 -15.57
N THR A 24 -16.72 -7.90 -14.81
CA THR A 24 -17.16 -7.98 -13.40
C THR A 24 -18.52 -8.66 -13.22
N SER A 25 -19.34 -8.74 -14.28
CA SER A 25 -20.61 -9.46 -14.28
C SER A 25 -20.46 -10.98 -14.15
N THR A 26 -19.30 -11.53 -14.52
CA THR A 26 -19.03 -12.97 -14.54
C THR A 26 -17.80 -13.37 -13.74
N THR A 27 -16.95 -12.40 -13.37
CA THR A 27 -15.71 -12.62 -12.65
C THR A 27 -15.57 -11.67 -11.48
N ASN A 28 -15.23 -12.18 -10.31
CA ASN A 28 -14.83 -11.33 -9.19
C ASN A 28 -13.33 -11.10 -9.31
N PHE A 29 -12.93 -9.83 -9.47
CA PHE A 29 -11.53 -9.46 -9.44
C PHE A 29 -11.24 -8.20 -8.62
N THR A 30 -10.02 -8.14 -8.12
CA THR A 30 -9.46 -6.97 -7.43
C THR A 30 -8.04 -6.73 -7.92
N PHE A 31 -7.61 -5.47 -7.91
CA PHE A 31 -6.24 -5.09 -8.25
C PHE A 31 -5.42 -4.96 -6.97
N GLN A 32 -4.32 -5.69 -6.88
CA GLN A 32 -3.37 -5.59 -5.77
C GLN A 32 -2.16 -4.73 -6.12
N TYR A 33 -1.83 -4.64 -7.40
CA TYR A 33 -0.77 -3.79 -7.90
C TYR A 33 -1.05 -3.40 -9.34
N ILE A 34 -0.82 -2.12 -9.65
CA ILE A 34 -0.73 -1.60 -11.01
C ILE A 34 0.46 -0.64 -11.02
N GLY A 35 1.44 -0.92 -11.86
CA GLY A 35 2.63 -0.09 -12.01
C GLY A 35 3.21 -0.17 -13.40
N LEU A 36 4.21 0.66 -13.69
CA LEU A 36 4.89 0.64 -14.98
C LEU A 36 5.56 -0.74 -15.16
N ASN A 37 5.32 -1.39 -16.31
CA ASN A 37 6.18 -2.49 -16.72
C ASN A 37 7.45 -1.86 -17.30
N GLU A 38 8.51 -1.80 -16.51
CA GLU A 38 9.72 -1.07 -16.88
C GLU A 38 10.27 -1.58 -18.23
N PRO A 39 10.54 -0.68 -19.19
CA PRO A 39 11.10 -1.06 -20.47
C PRO A 39 12.53 -1.61 -20.30
N ASP A 40 12.95 -2.45 -21.26
CA ASP A 40 14.31 -2.99 -21.28
C ASP A 40 15.36 -1.87 -21.24
N LYS A 41 16.40 -2.08 -20.42
CA LYS A 41 17.46 -1.09 -20.19
C LYS A 41 18.15 -0.67 -21.49
N GLN A 42 18.47 -1.62 -22.38
CA GLN A 42 19.14 -1.31 -23.65
C GLN A 42 18.22 -0.52 -24.58
N ALA A 43 16.92 -0.82 -24.58
CA ALA A 43 15.94 -0.05 -25.34
C ALA A 43 15.86 1.42 -24.86
N VAL A 44 15.86 1.65 -23.54
CA VAL A 44 15.86 3.02 -22.97
C VAL A 44 17.14 3.76 -23.32
N LEU A 45 18.32 3.14 -23.14
CA LEU A 45 19.60 3.77 -23.45
C LEU A 45 19.73 4.09 -24.95
N SER A 46 19.30 3.17 -25.82
CA SER A 46 19.30 3.37 -27.27
C SER A 46 18.37 4.49 -27.70
N TRP A 47 17.18 4.60 -27.08
CA TRP A 47 16.26 5.70 -27.31
C TRP A 47 16.86 7.03 -26.87
N LEU A 48 17.47 7.10 -25.68
CA LEU A 48 18.11 8.33 -25.17
C LEU A 48 19.24 8.83 -26.08
N GLN A 49 20.08 7.92 -26.59
CA GLN A 49 21.21 8.29 -27.47
C GLN A 49 20.76 8.85 -28.82
N ASN A 50 19.62 8.39 -29.34
CA ASN A 50 19.13 8.76 -30.67
C ASN A 50 17.90 9.69 -30.63
N HIS A 51 17.49 10.14 -29.44
CA HIS A 51 16.38 11.06 -29.26
C HIS A 51 16.70 12.43 -29.89
N PRO A 52 15.78 13.08 -30.63
CA PRO A 52 14.34 12.78 -30.78
C PRO A 52 13.98 11.91 -32.00
N THR A 53 14.95 11.36 -32.72
CA THR A 53 14.73 10.71 -34.02
C THR A 53 14.18 9.27 -33.93
N THR A 54 14.20 8.67 -32.75
CA THR A 54 13.74 7.29 -32.50
C THR A 54 12.47 7.23 -31.66
N ILE A 55 11.63 6.22 -31.96
CA ILE A 55 10.40 5.92 -31.23
C ILE A 55 10.76 5.41 -29.81
N PRO A 56 10.09 5.87 -28.74
CA PRO A 56 10.29 5.34 -27.40
C PRO A 56 9.89 3.85 -27.30
N PRO A 57 10.45 3.09 -26.34
CA PRO A 57 9.99 1.72 -26.09
C PRO A 57 8.48 1.70 -25.73
N PRO A 58 7.78 0.59 -26.00
CA PRO A 58 6.36 0.46 -25.70
C PRO A 58 6.07 0.79 -24.24
N ARG A 59 5.00 1.55 -24.02
CA ARG A 59 4.53 1.88 -22.68
C ARG A 59 3.55 0.80 -22.24
N GLN A 60 3.89 0.13 -21.15
CA GLN A 60 3.18 -1.04 -20.66
C GLN A 60 2.94 -0.92 -19.15
N ALA A 61 1.86 -1.52 -18.66
CA ALA A 61 1.60 -1.65 -17.23
C ALA A 61 1.74 -3.12 -16.82
N PHE A 62 2.42 -3.35 -15.71
CA PHE A 62 2.43 -4.63 -15.01
C PHE A 62 1.32 -4.59 -13.95
N VAL A 63 0.44 -5.58 -13.98
CA VAL A 63 -0.72 -5.66 -13.11
C VAL A 63 -0.68 -6.97 -12.36
N VAL A 64 -0.85 -6.92 -11.03
CA VAL A 64 -1.13 -8.09 -10.22
C VAL A 64 -2.58 -7.99 -9.76
N ALA A 65 -3.39 -8.92 -10.25
CA ALA A 65 -4.82 -9.00 -9.95
C ALA A 65 -5.18 -10.33 -9.29
N ARG A 66 -6.16 -10.31 -8.40
CA ARG A 66 -6.79 -11.51 -7.86
C ARG A 66 -8.07 -11.73 -8.63
N ILE A 67 -8.14 -12.78 -9.44
CA ILE A 67 -9.30 -13.14 -10.27
C ILE A 67 -9.76 -14.52 -9.82
N ASN A 68 -11.00 -14.65 -9.35
CA ASN A 68 -11.56 -15.92 -8.85
C ASN A 68 -10.62 -16.66 -7.87
N HIS A 69 -10.03 -15.91 -6.93
CA HIS A 69 -9.06 -16.41 -5.93
C HIS A 69 -7.74 -16.96 -6.51
N GLN A 70 -7.40 -16.65 -7.76
CA GLN A 70 -6.08 -16.90 -8.36
C GLN A 70 -5.33 -15.59 -8.54
N THR A 71 -4.01 -15.63 -8.41
CA THR A 71 -3.16 -14.46 -8.63
C THR A 71 -2.72 -14.44 -10.09
N HIS A 72 -3.14 -13.42 -10.82
CA HIS A 72 -2.78 -13.18 -12.21
C HIS A 72 -1.73 -12.08 -12.29
N GLU A 73 -0.70 -12.33 -13.09
CA GLU A 73 0.31 -11.38 -13.53
C GLU A 73 -0.01 -10.99 -14.99
N LEU A 74 -0.52 -9.78 -15.18
CA LEU A 74 -0.91 -9.28 -16.49
C LEU A 74 0.09 -8.23 -16.98
N ILE A 75 0.34 -8.22 -18.29
CA ILE A 75 1.02 -7.11 -18.97
C ILE A 75 0.01 -6.46 -19.92
N VAL A 76 -0.34 -5.21 -19.65
CA VAL A 76 -1.21 -4.39 -20.50
C VAL A 76 -0.34 -3.52 -21.39
N ASP A 77 -0.56 -3.58 -22.70
CA ASP A 77 0.15 -2.75 -23.67
C ASP A 77 -0.74 -1.61 -24.18
N PHE A 78 -0.34 -0.37 -23.88
CA PHE A 78 -1.14 0.81 -24.22
C PHE A 78 -1.11 1.17 -25.71
N SER A 79 -0.18 0.64 -26.50
CA SER A 79 -0.18 0.85 -27.96
C SER A 79 -1.15 -0.09 -28.66
N ARG A 80 -1.39 -1.27 -28.06
CA ARG A 80 -2.30 -2.30 -28.57
C ARG A 80 -3.69 -2.25 -27.95
N ASP A 81 -3.88 -1.50 -26.86
CA ASP A 81 -5.11 -1.49 -26.06
C ASP A 81 -5.54 -2.90 -25.62
N ASP A 82 -4.56 -3.74 -25.25
CA ASP A 82 -4.78 -5.17 -25.04
C ASP A 82 -3.87 -5.77 -23.95
N ILE A 83 -4.28 -6.92 -23.41
CA ILE A 83 -3.47 -7.75 -22.52
C ILE A 83 -2.55 -8.62 -23.38
N VAL A 84 -1.25 -8.33 -23.35
CA VAL A 84 -0.25 -9.06 -24.15
C VAL A 84 0.35 -10.25 -23.41
N SER A 85 0.12 -10.37 -22.11
CA SER A 85 0.49 -11.53 -21.29
C SER A 85 -0.46 -11.65 -20.11
N ASP A 86 -0.92 -12.87 -19.83
CA ASP A 86 -1.66 -13.24 -18.63
C ASP A 86 -1.08 -14.56 -18.10
N ARG A 87 -0.47 -14.52 -16.91
CA ARG A 87 0.11 -15.69 -16.25
C ARG A 87 -0.47 -15.86 -14.86
N ILE A 88 -0.79 -17.09 -14.50
CA ILE A 88 -1.20 -17.43 -13.14
C ILE A 88 0.06 -17.73 -12.31
N HIS A 89 0.20 -17.04 -11.18
CA HIS A 89 1.26 -17.32 -10.21
C HIS A 89 0.91 -18.58 -9.41
N HIS A 90 1.70 -19.65 -9.59
CA HIS A 90 1.56 -20.93 -8.87
C HIS A 90 2.57 -21.11 -7.73
N GLY A 91 3.46 -20.14 -7.53
CA GLY A 91 4.47 -20.20 -6.47
C GLY A 91 3.90 -19.93 -5.08
N PHE A 92 4.79 -19.88 -4.09
CA PHE A 92 4.44 -19.43 -2.75
C PHE A 92 4.23 -17.92 -2.69
N GLY A 93 3.55 -17.46 -1.65
CA GLY A 93 3.29 -16.05 -1.40
C GLY A 93 2.05 -15.52 -2.11
N TYR A 94 1.57 -14.37 -1.62
CA TYR A 94 0.39 -13.68 -2.12
C TYR A 94 0.71 -12.22 -2.39
N PRO A 95 -0.06 -11.55 -3.26
CA PRO A 95 0.13 -10.14 -3.54
C PRO A 95 -0.16 -9.24 -2.32
N SER A 96 0.24 -7.97 -2.41
CA SER A 96 -0.04 -6.96 -1.38
C SER A 96 -1.52 -6.87 -1.05
N LEU A 97 -1.81 -6.56 0.21
CA LEU A 97 -3.18 -6.37 0.66
C LEU A 97 -3.76 -5.07 0.10
N THR A 98 -5.03 -5.10 -0.31
CA THR A 98 -5.77 -3.87 -0.64
C THR A 98 -6.28 -3.22 0.64
N PHE A 99 -6.52 -1.90 0.61
CA PHE A 99 -7.18 -1.25 1.75
C PHE A 99 -8.60 -1.77 1.96
N GLN A 100 -9.34 -2.02 0.87
CA GLN A 100 -10.73 -2.45 0.97
C GLN A 100 -10.85 -3.80 1.70
N GLU A 101 -10.05 -4.80 1.33
CA GLU A 101 -10.16 -6.10 2.00
C GLU A 101 -9.68 -6.09 3.46
N GLN A 102 -8.75 -5.19 3.80
CA GLN A 102 -8.34 -4.97 5.19
C GLN A 102 -9.49 -4.35 5.99
N ILE A 103 -10.14 -3.32 5.44
CA ILE A 103 -11.32 -2.70 6.05
C ILE A 103 -12.43 -3.73 6.26
N ASP A 104 -12.73 -4.53 5.24
CA ASP A 104 -13.78 -5.56 5.32
C ASP A 104 -13.44 -6.62 6.37
N ALA A 105 -12.19 -7.10 6.40
CA ALA A 105 -11.71 -8.06 7.39
C ALA A 105 -11.73 -7.50 8.82
N ASP A 106 -11.32 -6.24 9.01
CA ASP A 106 -11.31 -5.55 10.29
C ASP A 106 -12.71 -5.34 10.86
N GLN A 107 -13.73 -5.26 10.00
CA GLN A 107 -15.13 -5.11 10.43
C GLN A 107 -15.78 -6.42 10.87
N LEU A 108 -15.28 -7.58 10.45
CA LEU A 108 -15.89 -8.89 10.76
C LEU A 108 -16.04 -9.12 12.27
N VAL A 109 -15.08 -8.66 13.08
CA VAL A 109 -15.08 -8.89 14.53
C VAL A 109 -16.24 -8.21 15.24
N PHE A 110 -16.76 -7.09 14.71
CA PHE A 110 -17.86 -6.36 15.33
C PHE A 110 -19.21 -7.08 15.18
N ASN A 111 -19.31 -8.06 14.28
CA ASN A 111 -20.46 -8.97 14.15
C ASN A 111 -20.18 -10.36 14.75
N HIS A 112 -19.02 -10.56 15.39
CA HIS A 112 -18.61 -11.86 15.92
C HIS A 112 -18.95 -11.98 17.41
N ALA A 113 -20.00 -12.74 17.74
CA ALA A 113 -20.50 -12.88 19.12
C ALA A 113 -19.41 -13.27 20.16
N PRO A 114 -18.47 -14.21 19.89
CA PRO A 114 -17.37 -14.48 20.80
C PRO A 114 -16.46 -13.28 21.08
N PHE A 115 -16.20 -12.43 20.08
CA PHE A 115 -15.40 -11.22 20.25
C PHE A 115 -16.14 -10.17 21.09
N LEU A 116 -17.43 -9.95 20.82
CA LEU A 116 -18.26 -9.04 21.62
C LEU A 116 -18.36 -9.48 23.08
N ALA A 117 -18.46 -10.79 23.33
CA ALA A 117 -18.42 -11.35 24.68
C ALA A 117 -17.06 -11.10 25.36
N ALA A 118 -15.95 -11.20 24.62
CA ALA A 118 -14.60 -10.92 25.12
C ALA A 118 -14.39 -9.43 25.47
N LEU A 119 -14.99 -8.51 24.71
CA LEU A 119 -15.02 -7.08 25.04
C LEU A 119 -15.85 -6.79 26.28
N ASN A 120 -17.05 -7.39 26.37
CA ASN A 120 -17.92 -7.24 27.54
C ASN A 120 -17.27 -7.77 28.82
N LYS A 121 -16.59 -8.92 28.75
CA LYS A 121 -15.79 -9.50 29.85
C LYS A 121 -14.71 -8.53 30.38
N ARG A 122 -14.21 -7.64 29.51
CA ARG A 122 -13.21 -6.60 29.83
C ARG A 122 -13.84 -5.26 30.21
N GLY A 123 -15.16 -5.12 30.15
CA GLY A 123 -15.87 -3.85 30.38
C GLY A 123 -15.56 -2.79 29.32
N LEU A 124 -15.20 -3.19 28.10
CA LEU A 124 -14.85 -2.27 27.02
C LEU A 124 -16.07 -1.91 26.18
N LYS A 125 -16.20 -0.62 25.87
CA LYS A 125 -17.20 -0.07 24.94
C LYS A 125 -16.83 -0.40 23.51
N VAL A 126 -17.72 -1.05 22.76
CA VAL A 126 -17.45 -1.49 21.38
C VAL A 126 -17.13 -0.31 20.46
N GLU A 127 -17.83 0.81 20.63
CA GLU A 127 -17.65 2.04 19.85
C GLU A 127 -16.31 2.75 20.07
N GLN A 128 -15.54 2.33 21.08
CA GLN A 128 -14.18 2.82 21.36
C GLN A 128 -13.11 1.81 20.92
N VAL A 129 -13.48 0.71 20.27
CA VAL A 129 -12.56 -0.31 19.77
C VAL A 129 -12.28 -0.07 18.29
N VAL A 130 -11.00 -0.05 17.92
CA VAL A 130 -10.56 -0.05 16.53
C VAL A 130 -9.67 -1.27 16.32
N CYS A 131 -9.85 -1.94 15.19
CA CYS A 131 -9.10 -3.12 14.81
C CYS A 131 -8.32 -2.87 13.52
N GLY A 132 -7.25 -3.63 13.34
CA GLY A 132 -6.42 -3.60 12.15
C GLY A 132 -5.95 -4.99 11.77
N SER A 133 -5.76 -5.18 10.46
CA SER A 133 -5.25 -6.41 9.86
C SER A 133 -3.73 -6.45 9.88
N PHE A 134 -3.18 -7.58 10.30
CA PHE A 134 -1.73 -7.80 10.37
C PHE A 134 -1.36 -9.08 9.63
N THR A 135 -0.38 -8.98 8.75
CA THR A 135 0.15 -10.12 8.01
C THR A 135 0.76 -11.14 8.96
N VAL A 136 0.52 -12.43 8.71
CA VAL A 136 1.03 -13.49 9.57
C VAL A 136 2.38 -14.06 9.12
N GLY A 137 2.79 -13.85 7.86
CA GLY A 137 4.00 -14.48 7.32
C GLY A 137 3.84 -16.00 7.16
N TRP A 138 4.93 -16.74 7.32
CA TRP A 138 4.98 -18.20 7.21
C TRP A 138 5.88 -18.77 8.30
N PHE A 139 5.47 -19.85 8.95
CA PHE A 139 6.12 -20.42 10.14
C PHE A 139 6.43 -21.92 10.02
N GLY A 140 6.55 -22.47 8.80
CA GLY A 140 6.88 -23.89 8.59
C GLY A 140 5.67 -24.80 8.38
N GLU A 141 4.46 -24.24 8.33
CA GLU A 141 3.25 -25.00 8.05
C GLU A 141 3.32 -25.71 6.70
N THR A 142 2.90 -26.98 6.67
CA THR A 142 2.92 -27.84 5.48
C THR A 142 1.66 -27.72 4.63
N LYS A 143 0.58 -27.20 5.21
CA LYS A 143 -0.65 -26.84 4.49
C LYS A 143 -0.63 -25.34 4.24
N GLN A 144 -0.90 -24.93 3.00
CA GLN A 144 -1.18 -23.52 2.72
C GLN A 144 -2.46 -23.12 3.46
N ASN A 145 -2.34 -22.18 4.40
CA ASN A 145 -3.48 -21.67 5.16
C ASN A 145 -4.30 -20.61 4.38
N GLY A 146 -4.12 -20.53 3.06
CA GLY A 146 -4.74 -19.48 2.24
C GLY A 146 -4.16 -18.09 2.52
N ARG A 147 -4.88 -17.04 2.08
CA ARG A 147 -4.57 -15.64 2.39
C ARG A 147 -5.14 -15.26 3.73
N VAL A 148 -4.34 -15.33 4.78
CA VAL A 148 -4.80 -15.06 6.15
C VAL A 148 -4.13 -13.85 6.78
N VAL A 149 -4.92 -13.12 7.57
CA VAL A 149 -4.46 -12.03 8.43
C VAL A 149 -4.88 -12.26 9.87
N LYS A 150 -4.14 -11.68 10.80
CA LYS A 150 -4.57 -11.56 12.20
C LYS A 150 -5.20 -10.20 12.43
N ILE A 151 -6.36 -10.18 13.06
CA ILE A 151 -7.00 -8.94 13.49
C ILE A 151 -6.55 -8.63 14.90
N MET A 152 -5.93 -7.47 15.09
CA MET A 152 -5.53 -6.95 16.40
C MET A 152 -6.29 -5.66 16.69
N CYS A 153 -6.78 -5.53 17.91
CA CYS A 153 -7.67 -4.44 18.30
C CYS A 153 -7.08 -3.59 19.43
N TYR A 154 -7.48 -2.33 19.45
CA TYR A 154 -6.97 -1.27 20.30
C TYR A 154 -8.13 -0.44 20.85
N TYR A 155 -7.89 0.28 21.96
CA TYR A 155 -8.93 1.00 22.68
C TYR A 155 -8.68 2.51 22.74
N LEU A 156 -9.63 3.31 22.24
CA LEU A 156 -9.50 4.75 22.03
C LEU A 156 -10.00 5.62 23.20
N ASP A 157 -10.67 5.07 24.21
CA ASP A 157 -11.34 5.90 25.24
C ASP A 157 -10.31 6.76 26.02
N GLY A 158 -10.24 8.05 25.67
CA GLY A 158 -9.35 9.04 26.28
C GLY A 158 -8.07 9.39 25.50
N THR A 159 -7.75 8.75 24.37
CA THR A 159 -6.56 9.08 23.55
C THR A 159 -6.69 8.57 22.11
N VAL A 160 -6.10 9.28 21.15
CA VAL A 160 -5.98 8.77 19.76
C VAL A 160 -4.77 7.87 19.56
N ASN A 161 -3.89 7.75 20.55
CA ASN A 161 -2.70 6.91 20.46
C ASN A 161 -3.06 5.43 20.71
N LEU A 162 -3.77 4.84 19.74
CA LEU A 162 -4.31 3.49 19.82
C LEU A 162 -3.24 2.43 20.10
N TYR A 163 -2.04 2.59 19.55
CA TYR A 163 -0.95 1.63 19.72
C TYR A 163 -0.44 1.56 21.17
N MET A 164 -0.68 2.58 22.00
CA MET A 164 -0.39 2.54 23.43
C MET A 164 -1.47 1.81 24.25
N ARG A 165 -2.56 1.36 23.61
CA ARG A 165 -3.73 0.76 24.27
C ARG A 165 -4.22 -0.51 23.56
N PRO A 166 -3.37 -1.53 23.40
CA PRO A 166 -3.77 -2.79 22.79
C PRO A 166 -4.80 -3.53 23.67
N ILE A 167 -5.73 -4.24 23.02
CA ILE A 167 -6.61 -5.22 23.65
C ILE A 167 -5.94 -6.58 23.51
N GLU A 168 -5.17 -6.95 24.52
CA GLU A 168 -4.31 -8.12 24.44
C GLU A 168 -5.04 -9.46 24.63
N ALA A 169 -4.32 -10.52 24.24
CA ALA A 169 -4.66 -11.93 24.42
C ALA A 169 -5.93 -12.43 23.70
N ILE A 170 -6.50 -11.60 22.83
CA ILE A 170 -7.44 -12.03 21.80
C ILE A 170 -6.67 -12.28 20.51
N THR A 171 -6.89 -13.42 19.86
CA THR A 171 -6.37 -13.73 18.53
C THR A 171 -7.55 -14.03 17.64
N VAL A 172 -7.69 -13.25 16.57
CA VAL A 172 -8.66 -13.49 15.50
C VAL A 172 -7.87 -13.72 14.22
N THR A 173 -8.17 -14.78 13.49
CA THR A 173 -7.60 -15.03 12.16
C THR A 173 -8.72 -15.00 11.13
N VAL A 174 -8.51 -14.23 10.08
CA VAL A 174 -9.46 -14.05 8.96
C VAL A 174 -8.84 -14.63 7.70
N ASP A 175 -9.62 -15.40 6.95
CA ASP A 175 -9.34 -15.76 5.56
C ASP A 175 -9.86 -14.64 4.66
N LEU A 176 -8.98 -14.00 3.90
CA LEU A 176 -9.30 -12.87 3.03
C LEU A 176 -9.97 -13.30 1.71
N ASP A 177 -9.81 -14.55 1.28
CA ASP A 177 -10.48 -15.06 0.08
C ASP A 177 -11.93 -15.42 0.40
N ALA A 178 -12.16 -16.09 1.52
CA ALA A 178 -13.51 -16.42 2.00
C ALA A 178 -14.20 -15.25 2.72
N MET A 179 -13.44 -14.22 3.08
CA MET A 179 -13.85 -13.07 3.90
C MET A 179 -14.61 -13.47 5.17
N ASN A 180 -14.01 -14.37 5.96
CA ASN A 180 -14.62 -14.85 7.20
C ASN A 180 -13.58 -15.10 8.31
N ILE A 181 -14.07 -15.11 9.55
CA ILE A 181 -13.24 -15.48 10.72
C ILE A 181 -13.11 -17.00 10.76
N ILE A 182 -11.89 -17.50 10.58
CA ILE A 182 -11.58 -18.94 10.59
C ILE A 182 -11.05 -19.42 11.95
N HIS A 183 -10.58 -18.49 12.80
CA HIS A 183 -10.11 -18.80 14.14
C HIS A 183 -10.34 -17.64 15.09
N PHE A 184 -10.83 -17.97 16.29
CA PHE A 184 -10.98 -17.04 17.40
C PHE A 184 -10.47 -17.69 18.68
N GLN A 185 -9.66 -16.96 19.43
CA GLN A 185 -9.15 -17.40 20.73
C GLN A 185 -9.03 -16.22 21.70
N ASP A 186 -9.73 -16.27 22.83
CA ASP A 186 -9.52 -15.37 23.98
C ASP A 186 -8.79 -16.14 25.09
N ARG A 187 -7.48 -15.92 25.23
CA ARG A 187 -6.62 -16.73 26.10
C ARG A 187 -6.66 -16.30 27.56
N LEU A 188 -6.65 -14.99 27.80
CA LEU A 188 -6.64 -14.41 29.14
C LEU A 188 -7.11 -12.95 29.09
N VAL A 189 -7.51 -12.41 30.24
CA VAL A 189 -7.87 -11.00 30.37
C VAL A 189 -6.64 -10.23 30.84
N VAL A 190 -6.11 -9.38 29.96
CA VAL A 190 -5.06 -8.40 30.27
C VAL A 190 -5.71 -7.03 30.43
N PRO A 191 -5.37 -6.25 31.48
CA PRO A 191 -5.83 -4.88 31.61
C PRO A 191 -5.35 -4.01 30.44
N VAL A 192 -6.26 -3.26 29.82
CA VAL A 192 -5.88 -2.27 28.80
C VAL A 192 -5.10 -1.13 29.47
N PRO A 193 -3.93 -0.72 28.93
CA PRO A 193 -3.18 0.41 29.47
C PRO A 193 -4.01 1.69 29.59
N LYS A 194 -3.65 2.57 30.53
CA LYS A 194 -4.33 3.86 30.72
C LYS A 194 -4.04 4.82 29.55
N ALA A 195 -5.01 5.67 29.23
CA ALA A 195 -4.86 6.71 28.20
C ALA A 195 -4.05 7.94 28.66
N ALA A 196 -3.93 8.15 29.97
CA ALA A 196 -3.26 9.32 30.52
C ALA A 196 -1.79 9.37 30.08
N GLY A 197 -1.38 10.52 29.53
CA GLY A 197 -0.01 10.76 29.10
C GLY A 197 0.39 10.17 27.74
N THR A 198 -0.55 9.61 26.96
CA THR A 198 -0.24 8.99 25.67
C THR A 198 -0.65 9.82 24.45
N ASP A 199 -1.52 10.83 24.61
CA ASP A 199 -1.97 11.67 23.50
C ASP A 199 -0.84 12.61 23.03
N TYR A 200 -0.55 12.57 21.74
CA TYR A 200 0.53 13.32 21.12
C TYR A 200 0.07 14.64 20.49
N ARG A 201 -1.25 14.89 20.44
CA ARG A 201 -1.77 16.12 19.84
C ARG A 201 -1.60 17.26 20.83
N GLU A 202 -0.94 18.33 20.41
CA GLU A 202 -0.71 19.53 21.23
C GLU A 202 -1.99 20.04 21.89
N SER A 203 -3.11 20.07 21.16
CA SER A 203 -4.43 20.50 21.67
C SER A 203 -5.01 19.65 22.81
N LYS A 204 -4.41 18.49 23.09
CA LYS A 204 -4.76 17.59 24.20
C LYS A 204 -3.70 17.54 25.30
N GLN A 205 -2.55 18.17 25.09
CA GLN A 205 -1.46 18.22 26.05
C GLN A 205 -1.68 19.34 27.08
N LYS A 206 -0.94 19.25 28.19
CA LYS A 206 -0.99 20.22 29.29
C LYS A 206 0.43 20.72 29.60
N PRO A 207 0.58 21.97 30.07
CA PRO A 207 1.86 22.47 30.54
C PRO A 207 2.50 21.58 31.63
N PRO A 208 3.83 21.64 31.80
CA PRO A 208 4.76 22.53 31.09
C PRO A 208 5.09 22.04 29.68
N PHE A 209 5.17 22.97 28.73
CA PHE A 209 5.76 22.72 27.43
C PHE A 209 7.27 22.97 27.49
N GLY A 210 8.04 22.26 26.65
CA GLY A 210 9.50 22.35 26.57
C GLY A 210 10.00 23.74 26.17
N PRO A 211 11.32 24.01 26.32
CA PRO A 211 11.85 25.36 26.26
C PRO A 211 11.46 26.05 24.95
N GLU A 212 11.09 27.32 25.05
CA GLU A 212 10.77 28.13 23.87
C GLU A 212 11.96 28.14 22.90
N LEU A 213 11.69 27.80 21.65
CA LEU A 213 12.68 27.79 20.59
C LEU A 213 12.60 29.09 19.79
N LYS A 214 13.76 29.69 19.48
CA LYS A 214 13.82 30.85 18.61
C LYS A 214 13.46 30.44 17.17
N GLY A 215 12.62 31.23 16.52
CA GLY A 215 12.25 31.00 15.12
C GLY A 215 13.44 31.12 14.16
N ILE A 216 13.36 30.40 13.03
CA ILE A 216 14.29 30.48 11.90
C ILE A 216 13.51 30.83 10.63
N THR A 217 14.11 31.64 9.77
CA THR A 217 13.56 31.98 8.46
C THR A 217 14.56 31.58 7.38
N VAL A 218 14.10 30.82 6.37
CA VAL A 218 14.89 30.38 5.21
C VAL A 218 14.30 31.02 3.96
N VAL A 219 15.12 31.74 3.20
CA VAL A 219 14.69 32.45 1.96
C VAL A 219 15.69 32.16 0.85
N GLN A 220 15.18 31.91 -0.36
CA GLN A 220 15.96 31.87 -1.61
C GLN A 220 15.51 33.04 -2.49
N PRO A 221 16.19 34.21 -2.42
CA PRO A 221 15.72 35.43 -3.08
C PRO A 221 15.59 35.28 -4.60
N ASP A 222 16.41 34.42 -5.20
CA ASP A 222 16.42 34.11 -6.64
C ASP A 222 15.72 32.78 -6.97
N GLY A 223 14.99 32.19 -6.02
CA GLY A 223 14.34 30.89 -6.17
C GLY A 223 15.26 29.69 -6.01
N PRO A 224 14.74 28.46 -6.20
CA PRO A 224 15.52 27.24 -6.09
C PRO A 224 16.51 27.10 -7.25
N SER A 225 17.70 26.56 -6.97
CA SER A 225 18.73 26.27 -7.98
C SER A 225 18.46 24.98 -8.78
N PHE A 226 17.30 24.36 -8.62
CA PHE A 226 16.88 23.20 -9.39
C PHE A 226 15.74 23.55 -10.35
N THR A 227 15.66 22.83 -11.47
CA THR A 227 14.52 22.88 -12.39
C THR A 227 13.89 21.50 -12.50
N ILE A 228 12.58 21.46 -12.69
CA ILE A 228 11.80 20.24 -12.92
C ILE A 228 11.07 20.42 -14.25
N ASP A 229 11.33 19.54 -15.20
CA ASP A 229 10.65 19.45 -16.49
C ASP A 229 10.04 18.06 -16.64
N GLY A 230 8.72 17.97 -16.44
CA GLY A 230 8.05 16.69 -16.22
C GLY A 230 8.67 15.95 -15.03
N SER A 231 9.19 14.75 -15.29
CA SER A 231 9.89 13.91 -14.30
C SER A 231 11.41 14.14 -14.26
N ARG A 232 11.97 15.04 -15.09
CA ARG A 232 13.41 15.31 -15.15
C ARG A 232 13.78 16.43 -14.19
N VAL A 233 14.76 16.17 -13.33
CA VAL A 233 15.29 17.12 -12.35
C VAL A 233 16.72 17.48 -12.73
N ARG A 234 16.99 18.78 -12.85
CA ARG A 234 18.34 19.33 -13.04
C ARG A 234 18.70 20.20 -11.86
N TRP A 235 19.83 19.92 -11.22
CA TRP A 235 20.31 20.67 -10.07
C TRP A 235 21.83 20.74 -10.05
N ALA A 236 22.39 21.95 -10.04
CA ALA A 236 23.82 22.17 -10.26
C ALA A 236 24.29 21.45 -11.55
N ASN A 237 25.23 20.52 -11.44
CA ASN A 237 25.71 19.70 -12.55
C ASN A 237 25.06 18.31 -12.62
N TRP A 238 24.03 18.04 -11.81
CA TRP A 238 23.26 16.79 -11.86
C TRP A 238 22.05 16.88 -12.79
N ASP A 239 21.77 15.77 -13.45
CA ASP A 239 20.58 15.54 -14.25
C ASP A 239 20.07 14.12 -14.00
N PHE A 240 18.83 13.99 -13.54
CA PHE A 240 18.23 12.69 -13.23
C PHE A 240 16.73 12.71 -13.48
N HIS A 241 16.15 11.52 -13.53
CA HIS A 241 14.73 11.30 -13.66
C HIS A 241 14.16 10.82 -12.31
N LEU A 242 13.02 11.39 -11.91
CA LEU A 242 12.30 11.06 -10.68
C LEU A 242 10.88 10.58 -11.02
N SER A 243 10.59 9.33 -10.74
CA SER A 243 9.24 8.77 -10.83
C SER A 243 8.78 8.19 -9.48
N PHE A 244 7.58 7.64 -9.50
CA PHE A 244 6.92 7.02 -8.36
C PHE A 244 6.27 5.70 -8.77
N ASP A 245 6.34 4.72 -7.89
CA ASP A 245 5.62 3.46 -7.97
C ASP A 245 4.87 3.18 -6.66
N ALA A 246 3.69 2.57 -6.74
CA ALA A 246 2.83 2.34 -5.58
C ALA A 246 3.42 1.36 -4.56
N ARG A 247 4.35 0.48 -4.97
CA ARG A 247 4.99 -0.51 -4.10
C ARG A 247 6.30 -0.02 -3.51
N VAL A 248 7.14 0.63 -4.31
CA VAL A 248 8.49 1.04 -3.87
C VAL A 248 8.62 2.53 -3.52
N GLY A 249 7.63 3.35 -3.88
CA GLY A 249 7.65 4.79 -3.64
C GLY A 249 8.45 5.54 -4.71
N PRO A 250 9.18 6.62 -4.34
CA PRO A 250 10.00 7.38 -5.29
C PRO A 250 11.13 6.54 -5.89
N ILE A 251 11.34 6.68 -7.20
CA ILE A 251 12.40 6.02 -7.98
C ILE A 251 13.27 7.09 -8.63
N VAL A 252 14.57 7.05 -8.35
CA VAL A 252 15.57 7.86 -9.05
C VAL A 252 16.23 7.02 -10.14
N SER A 253 16.21 7.49 -11.37
CA SER A 253 16.81 6.82 -12.52
C SER A 253 17.57 7.81 -13.40
N LEU A 254 18.41 7.27 -14.31
CA LEU A 254 19.19 8.07 -15.26
C LEU A 254 20.05 9.18 -14.62
N ALA A 255 20.48 8.99 -13.36
CA ALA A 255 21.31 9.95 -12.68
C ALA A 255 22.67 10.10 -13.38
N SER A 256 22.95 11.31 -13.83
CA SER A 256 24.15 11.68 -14.56
C SER A 256 24.70 13.00 -14.03
N ILE A 257 25.99 13.19 -14.18
CA ILE A 257 26.71 14.38 -13.74
C ILE A 257 27.48 14.96 -14.93
N TYR A 258 27.46 16.28 -15.06
CA TYR A 258 28.28 17.00 -16.02
C TYR A 258 29.68 17.20 -15.44
N ASP A 259 30.67 16.57 -16.08
CA ASP A 259 32.10 16.75 -15.77
C ASP A 259 32.63 17.92 -16.61
N THR A 260 33.23 18.91 -15.95
CA THR A 260 33.72 20.16 -16.54
C THR A 260 35.18 20.08 -16.93
#